data_AF-A0A921ELR1-F1
#
_entry.id   AF-A0A921ELR1-F1
#
_cell.length_a   1.000
_cell.length_b   1.000
_cell.length_c   1.000
_cell.angle_alpha   90.00
_cell.angle_beta   90.00
_cell.angle_gamma   90.00
#
_symmetry.space_group_name_H-M   'P 1'
#
loop_
_entity.id
_entity.type
_entity.pdbx_description
1 polymer ?
#
loop_
_entity_poly.entity_id
_entity_poly.type
_entity_poly.pdbx_seq_one_letter_code
_entity_poly.pdbx_strand_id
1 'polypeptide(L)'
;NHDVGPAPIAARLGAPDELDQVLAAALSPDPNRRPQTAGLLAEAFDRLADQLPGGDQYQPRPMPTTVIAPAPPTPVTAATPTSAASAPSLPRPSASSLPPRSETPVSMLDNYIGPGRYQLAKDQEKHSPWFYVWVTGSAILLLGLTIWMTIYVLTG
;
A
#
# COMPACT_ATOMS: atom_id res chain seq x y z
N ASN A 1 -0.75 -17.96 16.25
CA ASN A 1 0.48 -18.26 15.48
C ASN A 1 1.05 -16.92 15.03
N HIS A 2 2.00 -16.34 15.77
CA HIS A 2 2.30 -14.91 15.70
C HIS A 2 3.80 -14.59 15.60
N ASP A 3 4.55 -15.41 14.87
CA ASP A 3 5.90 -15.06 14.40
C ASP A 3 5.85 -14.83 12.89
N VAL A 4 5.27 -13.69 12.49
CA VAL A 4 5.34 -13.20 11.11
C VAL A 4 6.49 -12.21 11.01
N GLY A 5 7.70 -12.71 11.24
CA GLY A 5 8.93 -11.99 10.91
C GLY A 5 9.44 -12.45 9.54
N PRO A 6 10.13 -11.59 8.76
CA PRO A 6 10.81 -12.04 7.56
C PRO A 6 11.80 -13.16 7.92
N ALA A 7 11.83 -14.23 7.13
CA ALA A 7 12.83 -15.27 7.28
C ALA A 7 14.23 -14.67 7.03
N PRO A 8 15.26 -15.07 7.79
CA PRO A 8 16.61 -14.55 7.58
C PRO A 8 17.11 -14.91 6.18
N ILE A 9 17.57 -13.90 5.44
CA ILE A 9 18.07 -14.03 4.08
C ILE A 9 19.56 -13.69 3.97
N ALA A 10 20.16 -13.02 4.96
CA ALA A 10 21.55 -12.60 4.92
C ALA A 10 22.50 -13.78 4.62
N ALA A 11 22.37 -14.88 5.38
CA ALA A 11 23.18 -16.09 5.19
C ALA A 11 23.00 -16.75 3.81
N ARG A 12 21.83 -16.60 3.18
CA ARG A 12 21.55 -17.17 1.84
C ARG A 12 22.20 -16.36 0.73
N LEU A 13 22.37 -15.07 0.96
CA LEU A 13 22.94 -14.13 0.00
C LEU A 13 24.45 -13.91 0.21
N GLY A 14 25.04 -14.52 1.25
CA GLY A 14 26.41 -14.22 1.67
C GLY A 14 26.56 -12.77 2.15
N ALA A 15 25.47 -12.16 2.60
CA ALA A 15 25.41 -10.78 3.06
C ALA A 15 25.62 -10.69 4.59
N PRO A 16 25.96 -9.51 5.14
CA PRO A 16 26.08 -9.29 6.57
C PRO A 16 24.76 -9.51 7.31
N ASP A 17 24.84 -10.03 8.55
CA ASP A 17 23.67 -10.28 9.42
C ASP A 17 22.86 -8.99 9.71
N GLU A 18 23.48 -7.82 9.57
CA GLU A 18 22.83 -6.51 9.71
C GLU A 18 21.68 -6.31 8.70
N LEU A 19 21.75 -6.95 7.53
CA LEU A 19 20.70 -6.89 6.50
C LEU A 19 19.36 -7.44 7.02
N ASP A 20 19.41 -8.55 7.77
CA ASP A 20 18.21 -9.16 8.33
C ASP A 20 17.60 -8.27 9.43
N GLN A 21 18.42 -7.54 10.17
CA GLN A 21 17.94 -6.58 11.18
C GLN A 21 17.23 -5.39 10.54
N VAL A 22 17.81 -4.84 9.48
CA VAL A 22 17.21 -3.73 8.71
C VAL A 22 15.88 -4.16 8.10
N LEU A 23 15.80 -5.37 7.52
CA LEU A 23 14.56 -5.90 6.95
C LEU A 23 13.51 -6.22 8.02
N ALA A 24 13.92 -6.78 9.16
CA ALA A 24 13.02 -7.06 10.28
C ALA A 24 12.40 -5.77 10.84
N ALA A 25 13.17 -4.69 10.92
CA ALA A 25 12.67 -3.37 11.30
C ALA A 25 11.75 -2.77 10.23
N ALA A 26 12.16 -2.79 8.96
CA ALA A 26 11.40 -2.22 7.85
C ALA A 26 10.04 -2.91 7.61
N LEU A 27 9.99 -4.24 7.76
CA LEU A 27 8.79 -5.06 7.53
C LEU A 27 7.99 -5.30 8.82
N SER A 28 8.35 -4.64 9.93
CA SER A 28 7.68 -4.85 11.21
C SER A 28 6.20 -4.45 11.14
N PRO A 29 5.27 -5.25 11.72
CA PRO A 29 3.87 -4.84 11.86
C PRO A 29 3.67 -3.59 12.73
N ASP A 30 4.59 -3.36 13.69
CA ASP A 30 4.57 -2.21 14.58
C ASP A 30 5.18 -0.98 13.86
N PRO A 31 4.42 0.11 13.64
CA PRO A 31 4.92 1.30 12.95
C PRO A 31 6.07 1.99 13.70
N ASN A 32 6.15 1.84 15.04
CA ASN A 32 7.21 2.46 15.83
C ASN A 32 8.56 1.77 15.67
N ARG A 33 8.56 0.53 15.17
CA ARG A 33 9.78 -0.24 14.87
C ARG A 33 10.31 0.01 13.47
N ARG A 34 9.53 0.68 12.62
CA ARG A 34 9.93 1.00 11.25
C ARG A 34 10.86 2.21 11.24
N PRO A 35 11.76 2.30 10.24
CA PRO A 35 12.48 3.54 9.99
C PRO A 35 11.48 4.67 9.72
N GLN A 36 11.65 5.77 10.45
CA GLN A 36 10.76 6.95 10.38
C GLN A 36 10.75 7.58 8.98
N THR A 37 11.82 7.40 8.20
CA THR A 37 11.96 7.97 6.87
C THR A 37 12.61 6.97 5.90
N ALA A 38 12.30 7.13 4.61
CA ALA A 38 12.97 6.39 3.55
C ALA A 38 14.47 6.74 3.44
N GLY A 39 14.87 7.96 3.81
CA GLY A 39 16.27 8.39 3.81
C GLY A 39 17.13 7.60 4.80
N LEU A 40 16.63 7.39 6.03
CA LEU A 40 17.31 6.55 7.03
C LEU A 40 17.47 5.09 6.58
N LEU A 41 16.47 4.58 5.86
CA LEU A 41 16.55 3.24 5.27
C LEU A 41 17.57 3.18 4.13
N ALA A 42 17.61 4.20 3.26
CA ALA A 42 18.58 4.29 2.17
C ALA A 42 20.02 4.36 2.70
N GLU A 43 20.29 5.18 3.71
CA GLU A 43 21.61 5.23 4.36
C GLU A 43 22.03 3.88 4.95
N ALA A 44 21.08 3.11 5.50
CA ALA A 44 21.38 1.77 6.01
C ALA A 44 21.74 0.81 4.87
N PHE A 45 21.06 0.88 3.73
CA PHE A 45 21.40 0.10 2.54
C PHE A 45 22.73 0.52 1.91
N ASP A 46 23.06 1.81 1.87
CA ASP A 46 24.35 2.28 1.35
C ASP A 46 25.51 1.75 2.20
N ARG A 47 25.40 1.81 3.54
CA ARG A 47 26.42 1.23 4.44
C ARG A 47 26.55 -0.27 4.29
N LEU A 48 25.44 -0.98 4.06
CA LEU A 48 25.46 -2.41 3.77
C LEU A 48 26.17 -2.67 2.43
N ALA A 49 25.86 -1.90 1.39
CA ALA A 49 26.45 -2.04 0.07
C ALA A 49 27.98 -1.89 0.10
N ASP A 50 28.52 -0.97 0.91
CA ASP A 50 29.96 -0.80 1.11
C ASP A 50 30.66 -2.03 1.72
N GLN A 51 29.91 -2.87 2.44
CA GLN A 51 30.42 -4.07 3.10
C GLN A 51 30.23 -5.35 2.28
N LEU A 52 29.37 -5.34 1.26
CA LEU A 52 29.11 -6.53 0.46
C LEU A 52 30.21 -6.74 -0.60
N PRO A 53 30.93 -7.87 -0.56
CA PRO A 53 31.86 -8.22 -1.64
C PRO A 53 31.09 -8.62 -2.90
N GLY A 54 31.54 -8.13 -4.07
CA GLY A 54 31.03 -8.60 -5.38
C GLY A 54 30.17 -7.62 -6.19
N GLY A 55 30.05 -6.35 -5.78
CA GLY A 55 29.34 -5.32 -6.55
C GLY A 55 29.88 -5.10 -7.97
N ASP A 56 31.17 -5.36 -8.18
CA ASP A 56 31.85 -5.21 -9.50
C ASP A 56 31.45 -6.29 -10.53
N GLN A 57 30.83 -7.38 -10.09
CA GLN A 57 30.42 -8.48 -10.98
C GLN A 57 28.98 -8.36 -11.46
N TYR A 58 28.25 -7.31 -11.07
CA TYR A 58 26.90 -7.09 -11.57
C TYR A 58 26.94 -6.70 -13.05
N GLN A 59 26.63 -7.65 -13.92
CA GLN A 59 26.39 -7.41 -15.34
C GLN A 59 24.88 -7.23 -15.52
N PRO A 60 24.36 -6.01 -15.79
CA PRO A 60 22.95 -5.80 -15.99
C PRO A 60 22.48 -6.70 -17.13
N ARG A 61 21.47 -7.54 -16.87
CA ARG A 61 20.84 -8.31 -17.95
C ARG A 61 20.28 -7.30 -18.94
N PRO A 62 20.65 -7.34 -20.23
CA PRO A 62 20.09 -6.45 -21.22
C PRO A 62 18.58 -6.66 -21.24
N MET A 63 17.82 -5.65 -20.78
CA MET A 63 16.39 -5.63 -20.94
C MET A 63 16.13 -5.45 -22.44
N PRO A 64 15.23 -6.23 -23.05
CA PRO A 64 14.79 -5.93 -24.40
C PRO A 64 14.13 -4.56 -24.35
N THR A 65 14.79 -3.55 -24.94
CA THR A 65 14.16 -2.27 -25.26
C THR A 65 13.09 -2.58 -26.30
N THR A 66 11.89 -2.97 -25.86
CA THR A 66 10.70 -2.90 -26.70
C THR A 66 10.44 -1.41 -26.89
N VAL A 67 11.09 -0.85 -27.91
CA VAL A 67 10.68 0.42 -28.52
C VAL A 67 9.27 0.17 -29.00
N ILE A 68 8.28 0.60 -28.22
CA ILE A 68 6.93 0.77 -28.71
C ILE A 68 7.04 1.88 -29.76
N ALA A 69 7.16 1.46 -31.01
CA ALA A 69 7.02 2.38 -32.14
C ALA A 69 5.66 3.09 -31.97
N PRO A 70 5.62 4.43 -31.98
CA PRO A 70 4.35 5.13 -31.94
C PRO A 70 3.53 4.69 -33.17
N ALA A 71 2.35 4.13 -32.90
CA ALA A 71 1.37 3.85 -33.94
C ALA A 71 1.06 5.15 -34.69
N PRO A 72 0.85 5.10 -36.02
CA PRO A 72 0.50 6.28 -36.80
C PRO A 72 -0.77 6.94 -36.24
N PRO A 73 -0.81 8.27 -36.09
CA PRO A 73 -1.97 8.96 -35.54
C PRO A 73 -3.17 8.76 -36.44
N THR A 74 -4.23 8.15 -35.92
CA THR A 74 -5.57 8.25 -36.49
C THR A 74 -6.03 9.71 -36.37
N PRO A 75 -6.53 10.34 -37.45
CA PRO A 75 -6.97 11.72 -37.41
C PRO A 75 -8.27 11.82 -36.62
N VAL A 76 -8.18 12.33 -35.39
CA VAL A 76 -9.29 13.04 -34.76
C VAL A 76 -8.96 14.53 -34.77
N THR A 77 -9.92 15.28 -35.28
CA THR A 77 -9.93 16.69 -35.63
C THR A 77 -9.29 17.61 -34.58
N ALA A 78 -8.48 18.54 -35.08
CA ALA A 78 -7.67 19.49 -34.34
C ALA A 78 -8.47 20.56 -33.58
N ALA A 79 -7.89 21.05 -32.48
CA ALA A 79 -7.71 22.48 -32.26
C ALA A 79 -6.28 22.74 -31.79
N THR A 80 -5.45 23.21 -32.73
CA THR A 80 -4.09 23.71 -32.52
C THR A 80 -4.14 25.19 -32.08
N PRO A 81 -3.08 25.74 -31.45
CA PRO A 81 -1.98 26.33 -32.23
C PRO A 81 -0.60 25.90 -31.67
N THR A 82 0.31 25.35 -32.48
CA THR A 82 1.25 25.97 -33.43
C THR A 82 2.43 26.65 -32.75
N SER A 83 3.52 25.86 -32.65
CA SER A 83 4.94 26.12 -32.91
C SER A 83 5.58 27.47 -32.56
N ALA A 84 6.70 27.43 -31.82
CA ALA A 84 8.01 27.91 -32.31
C ALA A 84 9.16 27.59 -31.33
N ALA A 85 10.33 27.36 -31.92
CA ALA A 85 11.61 27.03 -31.32
C ALA A 85 12.13 28.02 -30.25
N SER A 86 12.87 27.51 -29.26
CA SER A 86 14.19 27.99 -28.76
C SER A 86 14.50 27.41 -27.37
N ALA A 87 15.76 27.09 -27.10
CA ALA A 87 16.30 26.53 -25.84
C ALA A 87 16.20 27.53 -24.64
N PRO A 88 16.92 27.29 -23.53
CA PRO A 88 16.74 26.35 -22.43
C PRO A 88 16.27 27.06 -21.14
N SER A 89 15.38 26.45 -20.35
CA SER A 89 15.12 26.93 -18.98
C SER A 89 14.37 25.89 -18.17
N LEU A 90 14.98 25.45 -17.06
CA LEU A 90 14.29 24.79 -15.96
C LEU A 90 13.07 25.62 -15.54
N PRO A 91 11.94 24.96 -15.25
CA PRO A 91 11.07 25.45 -14.20
C PRO A 91 10.75 24.30 -13.24
N ARG A 92 11.20 24.50 -12.00
CA ARG A 92 10.68 23.92 -10.76
C ARG A 92 9.21 23.49 -10.92
N PRO A 93 8.84 22.21 -10.73
CA PRO A 93 7.43 21.86 -10.68
C PRO A 93 6.86 22.43 -9.38
N SER A 94 6.14 23.52 -9.53
CA SER A 94 5.14 24.00 -8.57
C SER A 94 4.24 22.83 -8.20
N ALA A 95 3.91 22.72 -6.91
CA ALA A 95 2.98 21.75 -6.35
C ALA A 95 1.59 21.92 -6.96
N SER A 96 1.41 21.40 -8.17
CA SER A 96 0.13 21.28 -8.84
C SER A 96 -0.52 20.04 -8.25
N SER A 97 -1.49 20.24 -7.35
CA SER A 97 -2.35 19.16 -6.87
C SER A 97 -2.91 18.44 -8.09
N LEU A 98 -2.54 17.17 -8.23
CA LEU A 98 -3.09 16.30 -9.27
C LEU A 98 -4.63 16.38 -9.20
N PRO A 99 -5.34 16.55 -10.33
CA PRO A 99 -6.79 16.42 -10.34
C PRO A 99 -7.15 15.03 -9.78
N PRO A 100 -8.22 14.90 -8.97
CA PRO A 100 -8.60 13.62 -8.40
C PRO A 100 -8.81 12.62 -9.54
N ARG A 101 -7.92 11.61 -9.60
CA ARG A 101 -8.06 10.53 -10.56
C ARG A 101 -9.37 9.82 -10.25
N SER A 102 -10.30 9.82 -11.20
CA SER A 102 -11.56 9.08 -11.12
C SER A 102 -11.38 7.57 -11.38
N GLU A 103 -10.14 7.08 -11.35
CA GLU A 103 -9.84 5.66 -11.50
C GLU A 103 -10.27 4.93 -10.23
N THR A 104 -11.20 3.99 -10.39
CA THR A 104 -11.54 3.09 -9.30
C THR A 104 -10.37 2.14 -9.06
N PRO A 105 -10.16 1.66 -7.81
CA PRO A 105 -9.11 0.68 -7.52
C PRO A 105 -9.20 -0.55 -8.42
N VAL A 106 -10.43 -0.97 -8.74
CA VAL A 106 -10.71 -2.07 -9.67
C VAL A 106 -10.18 -1.76 -11.07
N SER A 107 -10.42 -0.55 -11.58
CA SER A 107 -9.91 -0.11 -12.89
C SER A 107 -8.39 -0.08 -12.96
N MET A 108 -7.71 0.21 -11.85
CA MET A 108 -6.25 0.11 -11.81
C MET A 108 -5.80 -1.36 -11.84
N LEU A 109 -6.40 -2.23 -11.04
CA LEU A 109 -6.04 -3.64 -11.01
C LEU A 109 -6.29 -4.31 -12.37
N ASP A 110 -7.37 -3.95 -13.06
CA ASP A 110 -7.66 -4.44 -14.41
C ASP A 110 -6.59 -4.00 -15.43
N ASN A 111 -6.02 -2.79 -15.29
CA ASN A 111 -4.91 -2.31 -16.13
C ASN A 111 -3.60 -3.05 -15.86
N TYR A 112 -3.34 -3.50 -14.62
CA TYR A 112 -2.09 -4.17 -14.25
C TYR A 112 -2.12 -5.68 -14.46
N ILE A 113 -3.25 -6.33 -14.21
CA ILE A 113 -3.36 -7.81 -14.15
C ILE A 113 -4.20 -8.35 -15.32
N GLY A 114 -4.95 -7.48 -16.00
CA GLY A 114 -5.89 -7.82 -17.06
C GLY A 114 -7.32 -7.98 -16.53
N PRO A 115 -8.32 -7.69 -17.37
CA PRO A 115 -9.72 -7.63 -16.94
C PRO A 115 -10.21 -8.98 -16.40
N GLY A 116 -10.89 -8.95 -15.25
CA GLY A 116 -11.58 -10.11 -14.69
C GLY A 116 -10.69 -11.15 -14.00
N ARG A 117 -9.38 -10.88 -13.88
CA ARG A 117 -8.43 -11.73 -13.14
C ARG A 117 -8.52 -11.56 -11.62
N TYR A 118 -8.99 -10.40 -11.17
CA TYR A 118 -9.21 -10.10 -9.76
C TYR A 118 -10.71 -10.06 -9.45
N GLN A 119 -11.20 -11.03 -8.70
CA GLN A 119 -12.54 -10.98 -8.11
C GLN A 119 -12.37 -10.78 -6.61
N LEU A 120 -12.74 -9.59 -6.14
CA LEU A 120 -12.78 -9.30 -4.71
C LEU A 120 -13.78 -10.26 -4.08
N ALA A 121 -13.30 -11.14 -3.20
CA ALA A 121 -14.19 -11.96 -2.40
C ALA A 121 -15.08 -11.01 -1.61
N LYS A 122 -16.41 -11.15 -1.75
CA LYS A 122 -17.36 -10.35 -0.98
C LYS A 122 -17.11 -10.69 0.50
N ASP A 123 -16.58 -9.73 1.24
CA ASP A 123 -16.47 -9.87 2.69
C ASP A 123 -17.88 -10.04 3.23
N GLN A 124 -18.19 -11.28 3.59
CA GLN A 124 -19.38 -11.59 4.36
C GLN A 124 -19.00 -11.31 5.80
N GLU A 125 -19.57 -10.25 6.36
CA GLU A 125 -19.47 -9.98 7.80
C GLU A 125 -20.11 -11.14 8.56
N LYS A 126 -19.27 -12.08 8.99
CA LYS A 126 -19.71 -13.21 9.79
C LYS A 126 -19.82 -12.76 11.23
N HIS A 127 -21.01 -12.30 11.63
CA HIS A 127 -21.28 -12.10 13.04
C HIS A 127 -21.46 -13.46 13.74
N SER A 128 -20.82 -13.61 14.89
CA SER A 128 -20.99 -14.80 15.73
C SER A 128 -22.43 -14.85 16.25
N PRO A 129 -23.13 -16.00 16.22
CA PRO A 129 -24.47 -16.12 16.79
C PRO A 129 -24.51 -15.70 18.28
N TRP A 130 -23.40 -15.85 18.98
CA TRP A 130 -23.23 -15.42 20.37
C TRP A 130 -23.36 -13.89 20.55
N PHE A 131 -22.95 -13.12 19.54
CA PHE A 131 -23.10 -11.66 19.54
C PHE A 131 -24.58 -11.27 19.61
N TYR A 132 -25.44 -11.93 18.81
CA TYR A 132 -26.87 -11.64 18.84
C TYR A 132 -27.51 -11.98 20.18
N VAL A 133 -27.12 -13.10 20.81
CA VAL A 133 -27.60 -13.48 22.14
C VAL A 133 -27.23 -12.41 23.18
N TRP A 134 -26.00 -11.91 23.14
CA TRP A 134 -25.56 -10.84 24.04
C TRP A 134 -26.29 -9.52 23.80
N VAL A 135 -26.42 -9.09 22.54
CA VAL A 135 -27.10 -7.84 22.18
C VAL A 135 -28.57 -7.89 22.58
N THR A 136 -29.28 -8.97 22.24
CA THR A 136 -30.69 -9.14 22.59
C THR A 136 -30.89 -9.26 24.10
N GLY A 137 -30.04 -10.02 24.79
CA GLY A 137 -30.06 -10.14 26.25
C GLY A 137 -29.88 -8.79 26.94
N SER A 138 -28.90 -7.98 26.50
CA SER A 138 -28.66 -6.65 27.06
C SER A 138 -29.82 -5.68 26.79
N ALA A 139 -30.42 -5.72 25.60
CA ALA A 139 -31.58 -4.90 25.26
C ALA A 139 -32.80 -5.21 26.15
N ILE A 140 -33.09 -6.51 26.38
CA ILE A 140 -34.19 -6.94 27.27
C ILE A 140 -33.93 -6.51 28.72
N LEU A 141 -32.69 -6.67 29.19
CA LEU A 141 -32.32 -6.29 30.56
C LEU A 141 -32.49 -4.79 30.78
N LEU A 142 -32.02 -3.96 29.85
CA LEU A 142 -32.19 -2.49 29.92
C LEU A 142 -33.66 -2.09 29.90
N LEU A 143 -34.48 -2.73 29.05
CA LEU A 143 -35.91 -2.47 29.01
C LEU A 143 -36.60 -2.85 30.34
N GLY A 144 -36.27 -4.02 30.89
CA GLY A 144 -36.78 -4.46 32.19
C GLY A 144 -36.37 -3.53 33.33
N LEU A 145 -35.10 -3.10 33.36
CA LEU A 145 -34.59 -2.13 34.33
C LEU A 145 -35.34 -0.80 34.23
N THR A 146 -35.58 -0.32 33.01
CA THR A 146 -36.29 0.95 32.76
C THR A 146 -37.73 0.89 33.27
N ILE A 147 -38.45 -0.21 32.99
CA ILE A 147 -39.82 -0.42 33.49
C ILE A 147 -39.82 -0.50 35.01
N TRP A 148 -38.92 -1.30 35.60
CA TRP A 148 -38.82 -1.46 37.04
C TRP A 148 -38.56 -0.12 37.73
N MET A 149 -37.62 0.67 37.23
CA MET A 149 -37.29 1.99 37.78
C MET A 149 -38.47 2.97 37.64
N THR A 150 -39.20 2.90 36.53
CA THR A 150 -40.42 3.70 36.34
C THR A 150 -41.47 3.36 37.39
N ILE A 151 -41.77 2.08 37.60
CA ILE A 151 -42.73 1.63 38.62
C ILE A 151 -42.28 2.05 40.02
N TYR A 152 -40.99 1.89 40.33
CA TYR A 152 -40.41 2.25 41.63
C TYR A 152 -40.62 3.73 41.94
N VAL A 153 -40.36 4.62 40.98
CA VAL A 153 -40.55 6.08 41.13
C VAL A 153 -42.02 6.48 41.24
N LEU A 154 -42.93 5.77 40.56
CA LEU A 154 -44.37 6.09 40.64
C LEU A 154 -45.05 5.52 41.89
N THR A 155 -44.46 4.51 42.53
CA THR A 155 -45.05 3.80 43.68
C THR A 155 -44.46 4.25 45.02
N GLY A 156 -43.23 4.76 45.04
CA GLY A 156 -42.58 5.32 46.22
C GLY A 156 -42.86 6.80 46.39
#